data_AF-A0A9E5XT93-F1
#
_entry.id   AF-A0A9E5XT93-F1
#
_cell.length_a   1.000
_cell.length_b   1.000
_cell.length_c   1.000
_cell.angle_alpha   90.00
_cell.angle_beta   90.00
_cell.angle_gamma   90.00
#
_symmetry.space_group_name_H-M   'P 1'
#
loop_
_entity.id
_entity.type
_entity.pdbx_description
1 polymer ?
#
loop_
_entity_poly.entity_id
_entity_poly.type
_entity_poly.pdbx_seq_one_letter_code
_entity_poly.pdbx_strand_id
1 'polypeptide(L)'
;MRKIIIDIKDFFKENFNVYAYLFTVLFLASALYLNYKFNFEKSFINGFYGKPVSFAVYFLYYSLPYLLTLIVILYIKQKQYLIKNREFWVKFFVFFGIFSFTSAFWGYRYIMDFSDLSYSDKRYFYKLYSNLKRIIPFILVFYAVKRHYDKDMPDLYGLRLKGVNLKPFIVMLLLMIPLIVIASFQPAFKISYPQYKFYYYDGASGMSPLSSELLFELAYGLDFAAVELMYRGALIIGMINVLGKETVLPATASYVVLHFGKPAGEAISSFFGGLFLGIYASAERNITGGIFIHTGIAYLMEIAAILQHYYGN
;
A
#
# COMPACT_ATOMS: atom_id res chain seq x y z
N MET A 1 -13.01 -19.71 -4.28
CA MET A 1 -11.60 -20.11 -4.14
C MET A 1 -11.01 -20.67 -5.43
N ARG A 2 -11.71 -21.57 -6.16
CA ARG A 2 -11.16 -22.27 -7.34
C ARG A 2 -10.52 -21.34 -8.39
N LYS A 3 -11.14 -20.20 -8.72
CA LYS A 3 -10.62 -19.26 -9.73
C LYS A 3 -9.27 -18.63 -9.35
N ILE A 4 -9.16 -18.01 -8.17
CA ILE A 4 -7.89 -17.41 -7.69
C ILE A 4 -6.77 -18.45 -7.63
N ILE A 5 -7.07 -19.68 -7.21
CA ILE A 5 -6.08 -20.76 -7.17
C ILE A 5 -5.60 -21.12 -8.58
N ILE A 6 -6.49 -21.11 -9.57
CA ILE A 6 -6.15 -21.31 -10.98
C ILE A 6 -5.27 -20.15 -11.47
N ASP A 7 -5.67 -18.90 -11.23
CA ASP A 7 -4.91 -17.71 -11.66
C ASP A 7 -3.48 -17.74 -11.10
N ILE A 8 -3.33 -18.13 -9.82
CA ILE A 8 -2.04 -18.31 -9.16
C ILE A 8 -1.23 -19.43 -9.83
N LYS A 9 -1.84 -20.61 -10.05
CA LYS A 9 -1.16 -21.74 -10.69
C LYS A 9 -0.70 -21.39 -12.10
N ASP A 10 -1.56 -20.77 -12.90
CA ASP A 10 -1.27 -20.40 -14.29
C ASP A 10 -0.18 -19.33 -14.34
N PHE A 11 -0.24 -18.33 -13.44
CA PHE A 11 0.81 -17.33 -13.32
C PHE A 11 2.18 -17.95 -13.06
N PHE A 12 2.28 -18.83 -12.06
CA PHE A 12 3.55 -19.49 -11.73
C PHE A 12 4.00 -20.44 -12.84
N LYS A 13 3.08 -21.19 -13.47
CA LYS A 13 3.42 -22.08 -14.59
C LYS A 13 4.08 -21.32 -15.76
N GLU A 14 3.61 -20.11 -16.04
CA GLU A 14 4.09 -19.32 -17.19
C GLU A 14 5.25 -18.37 -16.86
N ASN A 15 5.33 -17.86 -15.63
CA ASN A 15 6.22 -16.73 -15.29
C ASN A 15 7.22 -17.04 -14.18
N PHE A 16 7.17 -18.23 -13.57
CA PHE A 16 8.12 -18.57 -12.53
C PHE A 16 9.53 -18.70 -13.10
N ASN A 17 10.47 -18.06 -12.41
CA ASN A 17 11.90 -18.24 -12.65
C ASN A 17 12.58 -18.24 -11.29
N VAL A 18 13.22 -19.35 -10.93
CA VAL A 18 13.78 -19.55 -9.59
C VAL A 18 14.78 -18.46 -9.21
N TYR A 19 15.63 -18.02 -10.14
CA TYR A 19 16.64 -16.99 -9.87
C TYR A 19 16.02 -15.62 -9.63
N ALA A 20 14.98 -15.25 -10.39
CA ALA A 20 14.25 -14.01 -10.20
C ALA A 20 13.58 -13.93 -8.82
N TYR A 21 12.94 -15.03 -8.39
CA TYR A 21 12.30 -15.11 -7.07
C TYR A 21 13.33 -15.16 -5.95
N LEU A 22 14.39 -15.94 -6.10
CA LEU A 22 15.47 -16.04 -5.11
C LEU A 22 16.14 -14.68 -4.90
N PHE A 23 16.48 -13.98 -5.98
CA PHE A 23 17.01 -12.62 -5.90
C PHE A 23 16.04 -11.70 -5.13
N THR A 24 14.76 -11.68 -5.52
CA THR A 24 13.78 -10.78 -4.90
C THR A 24 13.63 -11.06 -3.41
N VAL A 25 13.53 -12.34 -3.01
CA VAL A 25 13.41 -12.73 -1.61
C VAL A 25 14.66 -12.36 -0.81
N LEU A 26 15.86 -12.64 -1.33
CA LEU A 26 17.12 -12.29 -0.65
C LEU A 26 17.30 -10.78 -0.53
N PHE A 27 16.98 -10.03 -1.59
CA PHE A 27 17.01 -8.58 -1.59
C PHE A 27 16.06 -7.99 -0.53
N LEU A 28 14.81 -8.44 -0.52
CA LEU A 28 13.81 -7.94 0.43
C LEU A 28 14.10 -8.39 1.87
N ALA A 29 14.58 -9.62 2.07
CA ALA A 29 15.00 -10.08 3.39
C ALA A 29 16.16 -9.23 3.94
N SER A 30 17.13 -8.90 3.08
CA SER A 30 18.23 -8.00 3.43
C SER A 30 17.72 -6.60 3.75
N ALA A 31 16.84 -6.03 2.91
CA ALA A 31 16.26 -4.71 3.13
C ALA A 31 15.43 -4.65 4.43
N LEU A 32 14.61 -5.67 4.70
CA LEU A 32 13.86 -5.83 5.95
C LEU A 32 14.81 -5.88 7.15
N TYR A 33 15.82 -6.74 7.10
CA TYR A 33 16.81 -6.86 8.18
C TYR A 33 17.48 -5.52 8.47
N LEU A 34 18.01 -4.86 7.43
CA LEU A 34 18.66 -3.55 7.58
C LEU A 34 17.71 -2.51 8.14
N ASN A 35 16.46 -2.46 7.66
CA ASN A 35 15.48 -1.49 8.13
C ASN A 35 15.15 -1.67 9.60
N TYR A 36 14.84 -2.89 10.05
CA TYR A 36 14.45 -3.15 11.44
C TYR A 36 15.64 -3.20 12.40
N LYS A 37 16.84 -3.59 11.94
CA LYS A 37 18.06 -3.59 12.76
C LYS A 37 18.56 -2.17 13.04
N PHE A 38 18.52 -1.29 12.03
CA PHE A 38 19.07 0.06 12.12
C PHE A 38 18.00 1.15 12.22
N ASN A 39 16.71 0.79 12.28
CA ASN A 39 15.59 1.73 12.18
C ASN A 39 15.73 2.67 10.97
N PHE A 40 16.16 2.14 9.81
CA PHE A 40 16.61 2.94 8.67
C PHE A 40 15.57 3.96 8.22
N GLU A 41 14.33 3.55 7.98
CA GLU A 41 13.26 4.47 7.58
C GLU A 41 13.02 5.56 8.64
N LYS A 42 12.92 5.17 9.91
CA LYS A 42 12.61 6.09 11.00
C LYS A 42 13.75 7.08 11.27
N SER A 43 15.00 6.62 11.17
CA SER A 43 16.19 7.42 11.49
C SER A 43 16.67 8.27 10.32
N PHE A 44 16.60 7.75 9.09
CA PHE A 44 17.15 8.40 7.91
C PHE A 44 16.04 9.02 7.06
N ILE A 45 15.12 8.20 6.51
CA ILE A 45 14.12 8.65 5.54
C ILE A 45 13.18 9.70 6.17
N ASN A 46 12.64 9.43 7.35
CA ASN A 46 11.76 10.35 8.05
C ASN A 46 12.48 11.61 8.54
N GLY A 47 13.81 11.59 8.66
CA GLY A 47 14.62 12.77 8.95
C GLY A 47 14.58 13.83 7.84
N PHE A 48 14.14 13.45 6.63
CA PHE A 48 13.91 14.38 5.51
C PHE A 48 12.48 14.87 5.40
N TYR A 49 11.53 14.31 6.16
CA TYR A 49 10.12 14.67 6.06
C TYR A 49 9.90 16.17 6.23
N GLY A 50 9.12 16.77 5.33
CA GLY A 50 8.83 18.22 5.35
C GLY A 50 9.95 19.13 4.83
N LYS A 51 11.12 18.60 4.42
CA LYS A 51 12.21 19.37 3.83
C LYS A 51 12.06 19.47 2.30
N PRO A 52 12.66 20.48 1.63
CA PRO A 52 12.60 20.59 0.16
C PRO A 52 13.08 19.34 -0.58
N VAL A 53 14.08 18.63 -0.03
CA VAL A 53 14.63 17.40 -0.62
C VAL A 53 13.77 16.14 -0.38
N SER A 54 12.74 16.23 0.47
CA SER A 54 11.89 15.08 0.85
C SER A 54 11.31 14.36 -0.36
N PHE A 55 10.84 15.10 -1.35
CA PHE A 55 10.29 14.52 -2.57
C PHE A 55 11.26 13.54 -3.26
N ALA A 56 12.52 13.97 -3.47
CA ALA A 56 13.52 13.15 -4.12
C ALA A 56 13.90 11.92 -3.27
N VAL A 57 14.02 12.09 -1.95
CA VAL A 57 14.32 10.99 -1.02
C VAL A 57 13.22 9.95 -1.04
N TYR A 58 11.95 10.36 -0.92
CA TYR A 58 10.80 9.45 -0.93
C TYR A 58 10.61 8.80 -2.31
N PHE A 59 10.88 9.54 -3.40
CA PHE A 59 10.88 8.98 -4.76
C PHE A 59 11.85 7.82 -4.87
N LEU A 60 13.12 8.05 -4.53
CA LEU A 60 14.14 7.00 -4.57
C LEU A 60 13.79 5.86 -3.62
N TYR A 61 13.33 6.15 -2.40
CA TYR A 61 13.00 5.15 -1.41
C TYR A 61 11.93 4.15 -1.88
N TYR A 62 10.85 4.64 -2.49
CA TYR A 62 9.79 3.77 -2.99
C TYR A 62 10.07 3.17 -4.37
N SER A 63 10.79 3.88 -5.23
CA SER A 63 11.01 3.47 -6.62
C SER A 63 12.23 2.55 -6.82
N LEU A 64 13.27 2.64 -5.97
CA LEU A 64 14.46 1.79 -6.09
C LEU A 64 14.15 0.29 -5.94
N PRO A 65 13.38 -0.17 -4.93
CA PRO A 65 13.03 -1.58 -4.81
C PRO A 65 12.30 -2.10 -6.06
N TYR A 66 11.46 -1.26 -6.67
CA TYR A 66 10.79 -1.58 -7.94
C TYR A 66 11.81 -1.71 -9.08
N LEU A 67 12.63 -0.68 -9.32
CA LEU A 67 13.58 -0.67 -10.44
C LEU A 67 14.64 -1.76 -10.33
N LEU A 68 15.24 -1.95 -9.15
CA LEU A 68 16.27 -2.97 -8.94
C LEU A 68 15.71 -4.37 -9.19
N THR A 69 14.53 -4.65 -8.63
CA THR A 69 13.83 -5.92 -8.85
C THR A 69 13.51 -6.11 -10.32
N LEU A 70 12.95 -5.08 -10.99
CA LEU A 70 12.60 -5.15 -12.40
C LEU A 70 13.84 -5.40 -13.28
N ILE A 71 14.91 -4.61 -13.13
CA ILE A 71 16.10 -4.71 -13.97
C ILE A 71 16.72 -6.10 -13.87
N VAL A 72 16.84 -6.65 -12.65
CA VAL A 72 17.40 -7.99 -12.45
C VAL A 72 16.51 -9.07 -13.05
N ILE A 73 15.19 -8.99 -12.87
CA ILE A 73 14.24 -9.92 -13.49
C ILE A 73 14.33 -9.89 -15.01
N LEU A 74 14.34 -8.69 -15.60
CA LEU A 74 14.42 -8.51 -17.05
C LEU A 74 15.76 -9.01 -17.59
N TYR A 75 16.85 -8.87 -16.83
CA TYR A 75 18.13 -9.43 -17.22
C TYR A 75 18.11 -10.97 -17.21
N ILE A 76 17.66 -11.58 -16.11
CA ILE A 76 17.54 -13.03 -15.95
C ILE A 76 16.66 -13.65 -17.03
N LYS A 77 15.55 -12.98 -17.38
CA LYS A 77 14.58 -13.45 -18.38
C LYS A 77 14.87 -12.98 -19.80
N GLN A 78 15.97 -12.26 -20.03
CA GLN A 78 16.35 -11.71 -21.35
C GLN A 78 15.26 -10.82 -21.99
N LYS A 79 14.57 -10.01 -21.16
CA LYS A 79 13.49 -9.08 -21.56
C LYS A 79 13.89 -7.61 -21.39
N GLN A 80 15.16 -7.28 -21.50
CA GLN A 80 15.67 -5.91 -21.30
C GLN A 80 15.11 -4.91 -22.33
N TYR A 81 14.55 -5.37 -23.45
CA TYR A 81 13.89 -4.52 -24.43
C TYR A 81 12.66 -3.79 -23.86
N LEU A 82 12.01 -4.32 -22.80
CA LEU A 82 10.80 -3.72 -22.21
C LEU A 82 11.09 -2.34 -21.58
N ILE A 83 12.26 -2.14 -20.97
CA ILE A 83 12.65 -0.84 -20.38
C ILE A 83 13.16 0.16 -21.41
N LYS A 84 13.29 -0.23 -22.69
CA LYS A 84 13.55 0.72 -23.78
C LYS A 84 12.28 1.45 -24.21
N ASN A 85 11.10 0.97 -23.80
CA ASN A 85 9.84 1.63 -24.10
C ASN A 85 9.74 2.98 -23.36
N ARG A 86 9.50 4.08 -24.08
CA ARG A 86 9.34 5.42 -23.48
C ARG A 86 8.12 5.49 -22.56
N GLU A 87 7.04 4.78 -22.88
CA GLU A 87 5.83 4.73 -22.06
C GLU A 87 6.11 4.18 -20.67
N PHE A 88 6.99 3.17 -20.56
CA PHE A 88 7.43 2.62 -19.26
C PHE A 88 7.96 3.74 -18.37
N TRP A 89 8.90 4.54 -18.88
CA TRP A 89 9.53 5.61 -18.10
C TRP A 89 8.55 6.71 -17.73
N VAL A 90 7.67 7.11 -18.65
CA VAL A 90 6.64 8.12 -18.33
C VAL A 90 5.73 7.62 -17.21
N LYS A 91 5.17 6.41 -17.33
CA LYS A 91 4.32 5.82 -16.29
C LYS A 91 5.08 5.65 -14.97
N PHE A 92 6.32 5.16 -15.02
CA PHE A 92 7.18 5.00 -13.85
C PHE A 92 7.38 6.32 -13.10
N PHE A 93 7.83 7.38 -13.78
CA PHE A 93 8.07 8.68 -13.16
C PHE A 93 6.76 9.33 -12.68
N VAL A 94 5.66 9.20 -13.42
CA VAL A 94 4.37 9.77 -13.02
C VAL A 94 3.80 9.04 -11.80
N PHE A 95 3.76 7.71 -11.80
CA PHE A 95 3.19 6.92 -10.70
C PHE A 95 4.02 7.05 -9.42
N PHE A 96 5.33 6.85 -9.47
CA PHE A 96 6.18 7.05 -8.29
C PHE A 96 6.30 8.53 -7.92
N GLY A 97 6.23 9.44 -8.89
CA GLY A 97 6.21 10.88 -8.65
C GLY A 97 5.02 11.29 -7.82
N ILE A 98 3.79 10.95 -8.24
CA ILE A 98 2.60 11.34 -7.47
C ILE A 98 2.54 10.65 -6.10
N PHE A 99 2.96 9.38 -6.02
CA PHE A 99 3.03 8.64 -4.76
C PHE A 99 4.00 9.31 -3.76
N SER A 100 5.17 9.70 -4.24
CA SER A 100 6.21 10.28 -3.40
C SER A 100 5.91 11.73 -3.05
N PHE A 101 5.32 12.49 -3.97
CA PHE A 101 4.81 13.83 -3.71
C PHE A 101 3.78 13.79 -2.58
N THR A 102 2.74 12.98 -2.70
CA THR A 102 1.70 12.89 -1.68
C THR A 102 2.22 12.35 -0.34
N SER A 103 3.18 11.42 -0.37
CA SER A 103 3.81 10.89 0.86
C SER A 103 4.65 11.94 1.57
N ALA A 104 5.51 12.66 0.84
CA ALA A 104 6.37 13.72 1.36
C ALA A 104 5.62 15.02 1.69
N PHE A 105 4.43 15.23 1.10
CA PHE A 105 3.68 16.48 1.23
C PHE A 105 3.26 16.74 2.69
N TRP A 106 3.84 17.81 3.24
CA TRP A 106 3.62 18.30 4.59
C TRP A 106 3.02 19.71 4.64
N GLY A 107 2.93 20.39 3.49
CA GLY A 107 2.48 21.78 3.36
C GLY A 107 1.10 22.05 3.95
N TYR A 108 0.23 21.03 4.02
CA TYR A 108 -1.08 21.15 4.66
C TYR A 108 -1.03 21.61 6.12
N ARG A 109 0.07 21.36 6.85
CA ARG A 109 0.20 21.85 8.24
C ARG A 109 0.42 23.36 8.34
N TYR A 110 0.86 24.00 7.26
CA TYR A 110 1.03 25.46 7.17
C TYR A 110 -0.16 26.14 6.50
N ILE A 111 -0.84 25.42 5.59
CA ILE A 111 -2.02 25.93 4.88
C ILE A 111 -3.26 25.83 5.76
N MET A 112 -3.36 24.80 6.59
CA MET A 112 -4.44 24.64 7.56
C MET A 112 -4.05 25.30 8.87
N ASP A 113 -4.54 26.51 9.10
CA ASP A 113 -4.43 27.16 10.40
C ASP A 113 -5.45 26.54 11.36
N PHE A 114 -4.96 25.63 12.19
CA PHE A 114 -5.74 25.05 13.28
C PHE A 114 -5.39 25.69 14.62
N SER A 115 -4.66 26.80 14.67
CA SER A 115 -4.13 27.38 15.91
C SER A 115 -5.19 27.60 16.99
N ASP A 116 -6.39 28.02 16.59
CA ASP A 116 -7.54 28.25 17.48
C ASP A 116 -8.27 26.97 17.92
N LEU A 117 -7.96 25.82 17.30
CA LEU A 117 -8.59 24.54 17.65
C LEU A 117 -7.96 23.91 18.89
N SER A 118 -8.75 23.08 19.58
CA SER A 118 -8.25 22.27 20.69
C SER A 118 -7.12 21.34 20.22
N TYR A 119 -6.29 20.87 21.16
CA TYR A 119 -5.25 19.89 20.84
C TYR A 119 -5.83 18.61 20.21
N SER A 120 -6.98 18.16 20.70
CA SER A 120 -7.70 17.00 20.17
C SER A 120 -8.10 17.20 18.71
N ASP A 121 -8.73 18.34 18.42
CA ASP A 121 -9.16 18.71 17.07
C ASP A 121 -8.00 18.77 16.09
N LYS A 122 -6.91 19.47 16.46
CA LYS A 122 -5.68 19.54 15.66
C LYS A 122 -5.19 18.15 15.30
N ARG A 123 -5.10 17.26 16.30
CA ARG A 123 -4.59 15.90 16.10
C ARG A 123 -5.50 15.08 15.21
N TYR A 124 -6.81 15.19 15.41
CA TYR A 124 -7.83 14.52 14.61
C TYR A 124 -7.76 14.95 13.14
N PHE A 125 -7.82 16.26 12.86
CA PHE A 125 -7.80 16.77 11.49
C PHE A 125 -6.50 16.46 10.75
N TYR A 126 -5.34 16.51 11.42
CA TYR A 126 -4.09 16.11 10.80
C TYR A 126 -4.07 14.63 10.42
N LYS A 127 -4.65 13.75 11.25
CA LYS A 127 -4.76 12.32 10.92
C LYS A 127 -5.76 12.05 9.81
N LEU A 128 -6.92 12.71 9.84
CA LEU A 128 -7.94 12.62 8.81
C LEU A 128 -7.38 13.05 7.45
N TYR A 129 -6.75 14.22 7.39
CA TYR A 129 -6.12 14.73 6.17
C TYR A 129 -4.99 13.81 5.69
N SER A 130 -4.16 13.29 6.59
CA SER A 130 -3.06 12.38 6.22
C SER A 130 -3.54 11.12 5.49
N ASN A 131 -4.74 10.63 5.79
CA ASN A 131 -5.35 9.49 5.09
C ASN A 131 -6.04 9.90 3.78
N LEU A 132 -6.64 11.09 3.72
CA LEU A 132 -7.39 11.53 2.53
C LEU A 132 -6.52 12.18 1.43
N LYS A 133 -5.35 12.71 1.78
CA LYS A 133 -4.52 13.53 0.86
C LYS A 133 -4.08 12.83 -0.42
N ARG A 134 -4.08 11.49 -0.44
CA ARG A 134 -3.64 10.69 -1.59
C ARG A 134 -4.74 10.46 -2.63
N ILE A 135 -6.00 10.47 -2.22
CA ILE A 135 -7.14 9.99 -3.03
C ILE A 135 -7.30 10.84 -4.30
N ILE A 136 -7.52 12.15 -4.14
CA ILE A 136 -7.80 13.04 -5.28
C ILE A 136 -6.60 13.11 -6.23
N PRO A 137 -5.35 13.33 -5.77
CA PRO A 137 -4.21 13.34 -6.69
C PRO A 137 -4.04 12.03 -7.47
N PHE A 138 -4.26 10.86 -6.85
CA PHE A 138 -4.19 9.59 -7.57
C PHE A 138 -5.28 9.45 -8.62
N ILE A 139 -6.53 9.78 -8.29
CA ILE A 139 -7.63 9.71 -9.26
C ILE A 139 -7.34 10.62 -10.47
N LEU A 140 -6.95 11.88 -10.24
CA LEU A 140 -6.70 12.84 -11.31
C LEU A 140 -5.52 12.42 -12.20
N VAL A 141 -4.38 12.07 -11.59
CA VAL A 141 -3.17 11.71 -12.33
C VAL A 141 -3.35 10.39 -13.07
N PHE A 142 -3.90 9.36 -12.42
CA PHE A 142 -4.11 8.07 -13.08
C PHE A 142 -5.17 8.14 -14.17
N TYR A 143 -6.20 8.97 -14.00
CA TYR A 143 -7.18 9.22 -15.04
C TYR A 143 -6.53 9.89 -16.27
N ALA A 144 -5.65 10.88 -16.05
CA ALA A 144 -4.91 11.52 -17.13
C ALA A 144 -3.99 10.53 -17.88
N VAL A 145 -3.24 9.69 -17.15
CA VAL A 145 -2.39 8.65 -17.77
C VAL A 145 -3.24 7.66 -18.54
N LYS A 146 -4.35 7.17 -17.97
CA LYS A 146 -5.30 6.27 -18.66
C LYS A 146 -5.84 6.91 -19.93
N ARG A 147 -6.26 8.16 -19.88
CA ARG A 147 -6.83 8.87 -21.04
C ARG A 147 -5.80 9.04 -22.17
N HIS A 148 -4.52 9.13 -21.83
CA HIS A 148 -3.44 9.29 -22.81
C HIS A 148 -2.95 7.95 -23.36
N TYR A 149 -2.60 7.00 -22.49
CA TYR A 149 -1.92 5.74 -22.84
C TYR A 149 -2.84 4.51 -22.84
N ASP A 150 -3.83 4.44 -21.94
CA ASP A 150 -4.63 3.23 -21.71
C ASP A 150 -6.12 3.46 -22.02
N LYS A 151 -6.41 4.05 -23.18
CA LYS A 151 -7.77 4.48 -23.59
C LYS A 151 -8.76 3.32 -23.61
N ASP A 152 -8.29 2.14 -23.98
CA ASP A 152 -9.11 0.94 -24.14
C ASP A 152 -9.48 0.26 -22.81
N MET A 153 -8.85 0.67 -21.70
CA MET A 153 -9.26 0.17 -20.38
C MET A 153 -10.63 0.73 -20.00
N PRO A 154 -11.61 -0.09 -19.60
CA PRO A 154 -12.96 0.38 -19.31
C PRO A 154 -13.03 1.18 -17.99
N ASP A 155 -12.16 0.87 -17.03
CA ASP A 155 -12.15 1.43 -15.69
C ASP A 155 -10.77 2.02 -15.33
N LEU A 156 -10.70 2.74 -14.21
CA LEU A 156 -9.47 3.34 -13.73
C LEU A 156 -8.58 2.26 -13.11
N TYR A 157 -7.79 1.61 -13.96
CA TYR A 157 -6.82 0.58 -13.57
C TYR A 157 -7.42 -0.49 -12.63
N GLY A 158 -8.54 -1.08 -13.02
CA GLY A 158 -9.20 -2.17 -12.30
C GLY A 158 -10.13 -1.73 -11.17
N LEU A 159 -10.34 -0.43 -10.96
CA LEU A 159 -11.30 0.10 -9.99
C LEU A 159 -12.74 -0.15 -10.45
N ARG A 160 -13.23 -1.37 -10.21
CA ARG A 160 -14.52 -1.84 -10.68
C ARG A 160 -15.22 -2.70 -9.63
N LEU A 161 -16.25 -2.13 -9.01
CA LEU A 161 -17.02 -2.78 -7.95
C LEU A 161 -17.91 -3.94 -8.44
N LYS A 162 -18.28 -3.94 -9.72
CA LYS A 162 -19.17 -4.95 -10.31
C LYS A 162 -18.41 -6.19 -10.75
N GLY A 163 -19.06 -7.36 -10.60
CA GLY A 163 -18.55 -8.64 -11.15
C GLY A 163 -17.49 -9.33 -10.29
N VAL A 164 -17.26 -8.87 -9.06
CA VAL A 164 -16.24 -9.44 -8.16
C VAL A 164 -16.87 -10.48 -7.25
N ASN A 165 -16.37 -11.71 -7.31
CA ASN A 165 -16.72 -12.73 -6.33
C ASN A 165 -15.90 -12.53 -5.05
N LEU A 166 -16.53 -12.01 -3.99
CA LEU A 166 -15.87 -11.74 -2.71
C LEU A 166 -15.60 -12.98 -1.86
N LYS A 167 -16.22 -14.14 -2.15
CA LYS A 167 -16.09 -15.36 -1.32
C LYS A 167 -14.62 -15.77 -1.04
N PRO A 168 -13.71 -15.82 -2.04
CA PRO A 168 -12.30 -16.11 -1.77
C PRO A 168 -11.64 -15.12 -0.80
N PHE A 169 -11.95 -13.83 -0.92
CA PHE A 169 -11.36 -12.78 -0.09
C PHE A 169 -11.89 -12.82 1.34
N ILE A 170 -13.16 -13.17 1.52
CA ILE A 170 -13.73 -13.45 2.86
C ILE A 170 -12.99 -14.62 3.51
N VAL A 171 -12.74 -15.72 2.79
CA VAL A 171 -11.98 -16.85 3.34
C VAL A 171 -10.56 -16.43 3.72
N MET A 172 -9.87 -15.68 2.86
CA MET A 172 -8.53 -15.16 3.19
C MET A 172 -8.57 -14.25 4.42
N LEU A 173 -9.59 -13.41 4.56
CA LEU A 173 -9.77 -12.54 5.73
C LEU A 173 -10.01 -13.35 7.01
N LEU A 174 -10.83 -14.40 6.96
CA LEU A 174 -11.04 -15.31 8.09
C LEU A 174 -9.76 -16.02 8.52
N LEU A 175 -8.90 -16.41 7.56
CA LEU A 175 -7.60 -17.01 7.85
C LEU A 175 -6.62 -16.02 8.49
N MET A 176 -6.80 -14.70 8.29
CA MET A 176 -5.99 -13.67 8.93
C MET A 176 -6.37 -13.42 10.39
N ILE A 177 -7.60 -13.70 10.81
CA ILE A 177 -8.08 -13.48 12.18
C ILE A 177 -7.14 -14.10 13.24
N PRO A 178 -6.81 -15.41 13.20
CA PRO A 178 -5.93 -15.99 14.22
C PRO A 178 -4.53 -15.35 14.23
N LEU A 179 -4.00 -14.98 13.07
CA LEU A 179 -2.70 -14.32 12.96
C LEU A 179 -2.73 -12.91 13.59
N ILE A 180 -3.81 -12.15 13.36
CA ILE A 180 -4.02 -10.82 13.92
C ILE A 180 -4.21 -10.90 15.44
N VAL A 181 -4.98 -11.88 15.93
CA VAL A 181 -5.16 -12.11 17.37
C VAL A 181 -3.83 -12.45 18.04
N ILE A 182 -3.01 -13.32 17.45
CA ILE A 182 -1.66 -13.60 17.99
C ILE A 182 -0.79 -12.33 17.98
N ALA A 183 -0.85 -11.55 16.90
CA ALA A 183 -0.09 -10.31 16.78
C ALA A 183 -0.55 -9.24 17.79
N SER A 184 -1.83 -9.20 18.19
CA SER A 184 -2.36 -8.17 19.09
C SER A 184 -1.78 -8.20 20.50
N PHE A 185 -1.22 -9.34 20.91
CA PHE A 185 -0.49 -9.45 22.18
C PHE A 185 0.90 -8.82 22.13
N GLN A 186 1.44 -8.52 20.96
CA GLN A 186 2.80 -7.99 20.81
C GLN A 186 2.85 -6.48 21.13
N PRO A 187 3.89 -5.99 21.83
CA PRO A 187 4.03 -4.56 22.15
C PRO A 187 4.05 -3.65 20.92
N ALA A 188 4.73 -4.07 19.85
CA ALA A 188 4.80 -3.31 18.60
C ALA A 188 3.40 -3.08 18.00
N PHE A 189 2.52 -4.09 18.08
CA PHE A 189 1.15 -3.98 17.58
C PHE A 189 0.34 -2.93 18.36
N LYS A 190 0.37 -2.98 19.70
CA LYS A 190 -0.34 -2.02 20.57
C LYS A 190 0.17 -0.57 20.42
N ILE A 191 1.44 -0.40 20.01
CA ILE A 191 1.98 0.92 19.69
C ILE A 191 1.39 1.43 18.37
N SER A 192 1.34 0.56 17.35
CA SER A 192 0.88 0.90 16.00
C SER A 192 -0.63 1.09 15.89
N TYR A 193 -1.42 0.36 16.68
CA TYR A 193 -2.88 0.26 16.55
C TYR A 193 -3.61 0.56 17.88
N PRO A 194 -4.82 1.14 17.86
CA PRO A 194 -5.46 1.72 16.69
C PRO A 194 -4.71 2.96 16.18
N GLN A 195 -4.85 3.25 14.89
CA GLN A 195 -4.23 4.41 14.26
C GLN A 195 -4.75 5.70 14.88
N TYR A 196 -6.03 5.81 15.23
CA TYR A 196 -6.54 6.89 16.06
C TYR A 196 -6.93 6.33 17.44
N LYS A 197 -6.16 6.71 18.46
CA LYS A 197 -6.40 6.26 19.84
C LYS A 197 -7.46 7.14 20.49
N PHE A 198 -8.68 7.05 19.98
CA PHE A 198 -9.80 7.94 20.33
C PHE A 198 -10.04 8.01 21.85
N TYR A 199 -9.75 6.94 22.60
CA TYR A 199 -9.85 6.88 24.06
C TYR A 199 -8.88 7.81 24.82
N TYR A 200 -7.93 8.47 24.16
CA TYR A 200 -7.09 9.52 24.74
C TYR A 200 -7.61 10.94 24.47
N TYR A 201 -8.80 11.08 23.87
CA TYR A 201 -9.35 12.36 23.44
C TYR A 201 -10.81 12.48 23.84
N ASP A 202 -11.27 13.69 24.15
CA ASP A 202 -12.67 13.97 24.49
C ASP A 202 -13.60 14.01 23.26
N GLY A 203 -13.08 13.64 22.09
CA GLY A 203 -13.74 13.77 20.79
C GLY A 203 -13.16 14.92 19.96
N ALA A 204 -13.77 15.19 18.81
CA ALA A 204 -13.32 16.23 17.89
C ALA A 204 -14.51 16.97 17.29
N SER A 205 -14.47 18.30 17.30
CA SER A 205 -15.42 19.20 16.65
C SER A 205 -16.86 18.95 17.10
N GLY A 206 -17.03 18.77 18.41
CA GLY A 206 -18.32 18.48 19.04
C GLY A 206 -18.81 17.04 18.88
N MET A 207 -18.08 16.19 18.13
CA MET A 207 -18.38 14.76 18.04
C MET A 207 -17.88 14.04 19.29
N SER A 208 -18.62 13.00 19.72
CA SER A 208 -18.14 12.08 20.75
C SER A 208 -16.85 11.35 20.29
N PRO A 209 -16.04 10.82 21.22
CA PRO A 209 -14.86 10.02 20.87
C PRO A 209 -15.17 8.91 19.87
N LEU A 210 -16.25 8.16 20.09
CA LEU A 210 -16.67 7.07 19.19
C LEU A 210 -17.11 7.58 17.81
N SER A 211 -17.86 8.68 17.75
CA SER A 211 -18.27 9.28 16.48
C SER A 211 -17.07 9.77 15.67
N SER A 212 -16.07 10.36 16.34
CA SER A 212 -14.82 10.76 15.70
C SER A 212 -14.01 9.55 15.21
N GLU A 213 -13.97 8.46 15.98
CA GLU A 213 -13.33 7.21 15.57
C GLU A 213 -13.97 6.62 14.31
N LEU A 214 -15.30 6.48 14.28
CA LEU A 214 -16.00 5.91 13.14
C LEU A 214 -15.75 6.70 11.83
N LEU A 215 -15.71 8.03 11.93
CA LEU A 215 -15.42 8.88 10.77
C LEU A 215 -13.94 8.79 10.35
N PHE A 216 -13.02 8.70 11.32
CA PHE A 216 -11.61 8.46 11.05
C PHE A 216 -11.39 7.11 10.34
N GLU A 217 -12.06 6.06 10.81
CA GLU A 217 -11.96 4.71 10.22
C GLU A 217 -12.43 4.68 8.77
N LEU A 218 -13.49 5.43 8.42
CA LEU A 218 -13.91 5.57 7.02
C LEU A 218 -12.81 6.20 6.15
N ALA A 219 -12.15 7.25 6.64
CA ALA A 219 -11.05 7.89 5.92
C ALA A 219 -9.82 6.97 5.82
N TYR A 220 -9.52 6.22 6.88
CA TYR A 220 -8.44 5.24 6.91
C TYR A 220 -8.69 4.10 5.93
N GLY A 221 -9.91 3.57 5.87
CA GLY A 221 -10.31 2.57 4.88
C GLY A 221 -10.21 3.06 3.43
N LEU A 222 -10.52 4.33 3.18
CA LEU A 222 -10.34 4.96 1.86
C LEU A 222 -8.85 5.12 1.49
N ASP A 223 -7.95 5.35 2.43
CA ASP A 223 -6.50 5.36 2.16
C ASP A 223 -6.03 3.97 1.67
N PHE A 224 -6.54 2.87 2.24
CA PHE A 224 -6.27 1.53 1.71
C PHE A 224 -6.77 1.34 0.27
N ALA A 225 -7.93 1.89 -0.07
CA ALA A 225 -8.40 1.88 -1.46
C ALA A 225 -7.45 2.65 -2.39
N ALA A 226 -6.91 3.78 -1.93
CA ALA A 226 -5.90 4.55 -2.68
C ALA A 226 -4.57 3.78 -2.80
N VAL A 227 -4.15 3.06 -1.77
CA VAL A 227 -2.97 2.18 -1.80
C VAL A 227 -3.18 1.04 -2.79
N GLU A 228 -4.33 0.38 -2.81
CA GLU A 228 -4.64 -0.65 -3.82
C GLU A 228 -4.66 -0.07 -5.24
N LEU A 229 -5.24 1.12 -5.41
CA LEU A 229 -5.25 1.80 -6.70
C LEU A 229 -3.83 2.15 -7.17
N MET A 230 -2.92 2.50 -6.26
CA MET A 230 -1.51 2.72 -6.59
C MET A 230 -0.80 1.41 -6.97
N TYR A 231 -0.83 0.40 -6.09
CA TYR A 231 0.02 -0.79 -6.25
C TYR A 231 -0.56 -1.85 -7.17
N ARG A 232 -1.86 -2.15 -7.09
CA ARG A 232 -2.51 -3.14 -7.96
C ARG A 232 -3.07 -2.47 -9.21
N GLY A 233 -3.57 -1.25 -9.07
CA GLY A 233 -4.04 -0.46 -10.19
C GLY A 233 -2.88 0.04 -11.05
N ALA A 234 -2.23 1.13 -10.66
CA ALA A 234 -1.23 1.78 -11.50
C ALA A 234 0.00 0.89 -11.76
N LEU A 235 0.65 0.37 -10.71
CA LEU A 235 1.90 -0.39 -10.86
C LEU A 235 1.73 -1.79 -11.45
N ILE A 236 0.54 -2.39 -11.42
CA ILE A 236 0.31 -3.71 -12.02
C ILE A 236 -0.57 -3.59 -13.26
N ILE A 237 -1.83 -3.18 -13.14
CA ILE A 237 -2.74 -3.08 -14.27
C ILE A 237 -2.27 -1.99 -15.25
N GLY A 238 -1.89 -0.80 -14.78
CA GLY A 238 -1.43 0.29 -15.64
C GLY A 238 -0.10 0.02 -16.35
N MET A 239 0.78 -0.79 -15.75
CA MET A 239 2.08 -1.17 -16.33
C MET A 239 2.01 -2.43 -17.20
N ILE A 240 0.90 -3.18 -17.18
CA ILE A 240 0.85 -4.50 -17.82
C ILE A 240 1.01 -4.46 -19.34
N ASN A 241 0.56 -3.38 -19.99
CA ASN A 241 0.64 -3.22 -21.44
C ASN A 241 2.10 -3.01 -21.88
N VAL A 242 2.95 -2.57 -20.96
CA VAL A 242 4.36 -2.28 -21.22
C VAL A 242 5.28 -3.39 -20.72
N LEU A 243 4.99 -3.99 -19.56
CA LEU A 243 5.86 -4.98 -18.92
C LEU A 243 5.30 -6.41 -18.96
N GLY A 244 4.04 -6.59 -19.36
CA GLY A 244 3.34 -7.86 -19.19
C GLY A 244 3.26 -8.27 -17.71
N LYS A 245 3.27 -9.59 -17.46
CA LYS A 245 3.22 -10.17 -16.12
C LYS A 245 4.48 -9.91 -15.28
N GLU A 246 5.56 -9.39 -15.88
CA GLU A 246 6.81 -9.07 -15.17
C GLU A 246 6.67 -7.91 -14.18
N THR A 247 5.57 -7.16 -14.22
CA THR A 247 5.33 -6.03 -13.31
C THR A 247 4.97 -6.45 -11.87
N VAL A 248 4.50 -7.69 -11.66
CA VAL A 248 3.95 -8.14 -10.36
C VAL A 248 5.02 -8.18 -9.26
N LEU A 249 6.18 -8.78 -9.55
CA LEU A 249 7.24 -8.97 -8.55
C LEU A 249 7.95 -7.65 -8.17
N PRO A 250 8.26 -6.73 -9.12
CA PRO A 250 8.71 -5.37 -8.82
C PRO A 250 7.70 -4.55 -8.00
N ALA A 251 6.41 -4.62 -8.33
CA ALA A 251 5.36 -3.94 -7.57
C ALA A 251 5.28 -4.49 -6.14
N THR A 252 5.42 -5.82 -5.98
CA THR A 252 5.50 -6.50 -4.68
C THR A 252 6.71 -6.02 -3.86
N ALA A 253 7.88 -5.88 -4.49
CA ALA A 253 9.09 -5.41 -3.80
C ALA A 253 8.93 -3.99 -3.24
N SER A 254 8.38 -3.07 -4.02
CA SER A 254 8.06 -1.72 -3.55
C SER A 254 6.97 -1.72 -2.47
N TYR A 255 5.96 -2.59 -2.61
CA TYR A 255 4.89 -2.75 -1.63
C TYR A 255 5.40 -3.25 -0.26
N VAL A 256 6.43 -4.10 -0.25
CA VAL A 256 7.08 -4.51 1.01
C VAL A 256 7.73 -3.32 1.69
N VAL A 257 8.44 -2.48 0.94
CA VAL A 257 9.07 -1.26 1.48
C VAL A 257 8.04 -0.23 1.97
N LEU A 258 6.84 -0.18 1.39
CA LEU A 258 5.74 0.61 1.95
C LEU A 258 5.37 0.21 3.38
N HIS A 259 5.54 -1.06 3.75
CA HIS A 259 5.20 -1.57 5.08
C HIS A 259 6.38 -1.46 6.06
N PHE A 260 7.49 -0.86 5.66
CA PHE A 260 8.53 -0.55 6.62
C PHE A 260 7.96 0.39 7.69
N GLY A 261 8.45 0.24 8.93
CA GLY A 261 7.95 1.00 10.09
C GLY A 261 6.67 0.43 10.72
N LYS A 262 5.97 -0.51 10.06
CA LYS A 262 4.91 -1.32 10.67
C LYS A 262 5.51 -2.43 11.56
N PRO A 263 4.71 -3.16 12.34
CA PRO A 263 5.22 -4.37 13.01
C PRO A 263 5.89 -5.32 12.00
N ALA A 264 7.06 -5.88 12.35
CA ALA A 264 7.87 -6.65 11.39
C ALA A 264 7.11 -7.82 10.72
N GLY A 265 6.20 -8.46 11.46
CA GLY A 265 5.31 -9.50 10.90
C GLY A 265 4.41 -8.98 9.78
N GLU A 266 3.90 -7.76 9.91
CA GLU A 266 3.08 -7.10 8.88
C GLU A 266 3.91 -6.87 7.61
N ALA A 267 5.13 -6.32 7.75
CA ALA A 267 6.03 -6.07 6.62
C ALA A 267 6.54 -7.35 5.92
N ILE A 268 6.76 -8.43 6.67
CA ILE A 268 7.11 -9.74 6.08
C ILE A 268 5.89 -10.30 5.34
N SER A 269 4.71 -10.27 5.97
CA SER A 269 3.48 -10.80 5.38
C SER A 269 3.03 -10.03 4.14
N SER A 270 3.38 -8.75 4.03
CA SER A 270 3.03 -7.90 2.89
C SER A 270 3.66 -8.38 1.59
N PHE A 271 4.74 -9.17 1.62
CA PHE A 271 5.27 -9.84 0.43
C PHE A 271 4.22 -10.75 -0.21
N PHE A 272 3.56 -11.59 0.60
CA PHE A 272 2.53 -12.51 0.14
C PHE A 272 1.27 -11.77 -0.30
N GLY A 273 0.86 -10.73 0.45
CA GLY A 273 -0.24 -9.86 0.06
C GLY A 273 0.05 -9.15 -1.27
N GLY A 274 1.24 -8.60 -1.44
CA GLY A 274 1.76 -7.98 -2.67
C GLY A 274 1.68 -8.93 -3.85
N LEU A 275 2.25 -10.12 -3.68
CA LEU A 275 2.35 -11.14 -4.72
C LEU A 275 0.99 -11.71 -5.12
N PHE A 276 0.22 -12.26 -4.19
CA PHE A 276 -1.03 -12.96 -4.53
C PHE A 276 -2.13 -12.02 -5.02
N LEU A 277 -2.29 -10.85 -4.39
CA LEU A 277 -3.25 -9.85 -4.87
C LEU A 277 -2.77 -9.20 -6.16
N GLY A 278 -1.46 -9.09 -6.36
CA GLY A 278 -0.87 -8.64 -7.61
C GLY A 278 -1.12 -9.61 -8.77
N ILE A 279 -0.98 -10.91 -8.53
CA ILE A 279 -1.34 -11.95 -9.51
C ILE A 279 -2.81 -11.85 -9.87
N TYR A 280 -3.69 -11.79 -8.86
CA TYR A 280 -5.13 -11.63 -9.08
C TYR A 280 -5.45 -10.37 -9.91
N ALA A 281 -4.89 -9.21 -9.54
CA ALA A 281 -5.10 -7.96 -10.28
C ALA A 281 -4.59 -8.05 -11.73
N SER A 282 -3.47 -8.74 -11.96
CA SER A 282 -2.91 -8.95 -13.30
C SER A 282 -3.81 -9.83 -14.19
N ALA A 283 -4.43 -10.86 -13.61
CA ALA A 283 -5.29 -11.81 -14.31
C ALA A 283 -6.69 -11.25 -14.55
N GLU A 284 -7.31 -10.69 -13.51
CA GLU A 284 -8.73 -10.32 -13.50
C GLU A 284 -8.98 -8.87 -13.89
N ARG A 285 -7.92 -8.05 -13.97
CA ARG A 285 -8.04 -6.60 -14.19
C ARG A 285 -9.01 -5.97 -13.21
N ASN A 286 -8.89 -6.34 -11.94
CA ASN A 286 -9.78 -5.88 -10.89
C ASN A 286 -9.03 -5.78 -9.56
N ILE A 287 -9.17 -4.67 -8.87
CA ILE A 287 -8.52 -4.42 -7.57
C ILE A 287 -9.49 -4.47 -6.39
N THR A 288 -10.81 -4.53 -6.62
CA THR A 288 -11.82 -4.46 -5.55
C THR A 288 -11.71 -5.61 -4.55
N GLY A 289 -11.33 -6.81 -4.99
CA GLY A 289 -11.03 -7.91 -4.07
C GLY A 289 -9.84 -7.60 -3.15
N GLY A 290 -8.81 -6.94 -3.70
CA GLY A 290 -7.67 -6.40 -2.95
C GLY A 290 -8.08 -5.31 -1.96
N ILE A 291 -8.94 -4.37 -2.37
CA ILE A 291 -9.49 -3.31 -1.50
C ILE A 291 -10.23 -3.96 -0.32
N PHE A 292 -11.12 -4.90 -0.60
CA PHE A 292 -11.91 -5.56 0.43
C PHE A 292 -11.04 -6.26 1.48
N ILE A 293 -10.07 -7.07 1.06
CA ILE A 293 -9.23 -7.80 2.01
C ILE A 293 -8.27 -6.87 2.74
N HIS A 294 -7.68 -5.87 2.08
CA HIS A 294 -6.70 -4.98 2.69
C HIS A 294 -7.36 -4.09 3.74
N THR A 295 -8.48 -3.44 3.40
CA THR A 295 -9.29 -2.68 4.35
C THR A 295 -9.84 -3.58 5.46
N GLY A 296 -10.27 -4.80 5.14
CA GLY A 296 -10.74 -5.77 6.14
C GLY A 296 -9.66 -6.14 7.16
N ILE A 297 -8.43 -6.44 6.70
CA ILE A 297 -7.30 -6.74 7.59
C ILE A 297 -6.98 -5.52 8.46
N ALA A 298 -6.98 -4.32 7.89
CA ALA A 298 -6.76 -3.09 8.63
C ALA A 298 -7.77 -2.91 9.77
N TYR A 299 -9.06 -2.98 9.48
CA TYR A 299 -10.12 -2.86 10.49
C TYR A 299 -10.05 -3.98 11.55
N LEU A 300 -9.72 -5.21 11.17
CA LEU A 300 -9.49 -6.27 12.14
C LEU A 300 -8.33 -5.94 13.10
N MET A 301 -7.27 -5.28 12.62
CA MET A 301 -6.17 -4.85 13.47
C MET A 301 -6.58 -3.73 14.43
N GLU A 302 -7.35 -2.73 13.96
CA GLU A 302 -7.92 -1.67 14.80
C GLU A 302 -8.79 -2.27 15.91
N ILE A 303 -9.73 -3.15 15.54
CA ILE A 303 -10.64 -3.82 16.48
C ILE A 303 -9.86 -4.67 17.49
N ALA A 304 -8.88 -5.46 17.04
CA ALA A 304 -8.07 -6.28 17.93
C ALA A 304 -7.29 -5.43 18.94
N ALA A 305 -6.75 -4.28 18.51
CA ALA A 305 -6.05 -3.36 19.41
C ALA A 305 -7.00 -2.69 20.42
N ILE A 306 -8.21 -2.30 19.99
CA ILE A 306 -9.25 -1.75 20.87
C ILE A 306 -9.67 -2.78 21.92
N LEU A 307 -9.94 -4.02 21.51
CA LEU A 307 -10.28 -5.11 22.43
C LEU A 307 -9.16 -5.37 23.43
N GLN A 308 -7.91 -5.37 22.97
CA GLN A 308 -6.74 -5.54 23.84
C GLN A 308 -6.56 -4.38 24.82
N HIS A 309 -6.97 -3.16 24.47
CA HIS A 309 -6.92 -2.01 25.37
C HIS A 309 -7.95 -2.14 26.51
N TYR A 310 -9.16 -2.58 26.21
CA TYR A 310 -10.25 -2.65 27.20
C TYR A 310 -10.32 -3.96 27.99
N TYR A 311 -9.91 -5.07 27.38
CA TYR A 311 -10.07 -6.42 27.95
C TYR A 311 -8.77 -7.19 28.06
N GLY A 312 -7.67 -6.63 27.56
CA GLY A 312 -6.37 -7.23 27.67
C GLY A 312 -5.75 -6.95 29.02
N ASN A 313 -5.65 -7.98 29.85
CA ASN A 313 -4.81 -7.96 31.06
C ASN A 313 -3.36 -7.60 30.72
#